data_AF-A0A525BVV3-F1
#
_entry.id   AF-A0A525BVV3-F1
#
_cell.length_a   1.000
_cell.length_b   1.000
_cell.length_c   1.000
_cell.angle_alpha   90.00
_cell.angle_beta   90.00
_cell.angle_gamma   90.00
#
_symmetry.space_group_name_H-M   'P 1'
#
loop_
_entity.id
_entity.type
_entity.pdbx_description
1 polymer ?
#
loop_
_entity_poly.entity_id
_entity_poly.type
_entity_poly.pdbx_seq_one_letter_code
_entity_poly.pdbx_strand_id
1 'polypeptide(L)'
;MKSTSKLTRHASLCGLVIILTMAIIPVQQLHAAGTSEKSPSTGPRSISVGGSGAVSLPPDAAAVRLSVETEHQTAQTAVQQNASRMKAIMMALSTLGIQESAIVTTD
;
A
#
# COMPACT_ATOMS: atom_id res chain seq x y z
N MET A 1 -19.20 62.14 22.15
CA MET A 1 -17.94 62.31 22.92
C MET A 1 -18.19 61.95 24.37
N LYS A 2 -17.18 61.34 25.04
CA LYS A 2 -17.14 60.82 26.44
C LYS A 2 -17.89 59.48 26.60
N SER A 3 -17.30 58.29 26.43
CA SER A 3 -15.99 57.71 26.81
C SER A 3 -15.61 57.92 28.28
N THR A 4 -15.08 56.85 28.87
CA THR A 4 -14.34 56.74 30.15
C THR A 4 -15.14 56.63 31.45
N SER A 5 -15.79 55.49 31.68
CA SER A 5 -15.98 54.96 33.06
C SER A 5 -15.81 53.44 33.17
N LYS A 6 -15.89 52.70 32.05
CA LYS A 6 -15.66 51.25 32.01
C LYS A 6 -14.17 50.84 32.00
N LEU A 7 -13.27 51.76 31.63
CA LEU A 7 -11.84 51.46 31.47
C LEU A 7 -11.08 51.38 32.82
N THR A 8 -11.50 52.15 33.83
CA THR A 8 -10.88 52.10 35.18
C THR A 8 -11.30 50.87 35.98
N ARG A 9 -12.49 50.32 35.70
CA ARG A 9 -13.00 49.09 36.33
C ARG A 9 -12.25 47.83 35.86
N HIS A 10 -11.77 47.80 34.63
CA HIS A 10 -10.96 46.67 34.12
C HIS A 10 -9.50 46.75 34.59
N ALA A 11 -8.93 47.95 34.72
CA ALA A 11 -7.59 48.13 35.29
C ALA A 11 -7.50 47.64 36.75
N SER A 12 -8.54 47.89 37.57
CA SER A 12 -8.60 47.37 38.94
C SER A 12 -8.88 45.86 39.04
N LEU A 13 -9.53 45.28 38.02
CA LEU A 13 -9.80 43.83 37.96
C LEU A 13 -8.56 43.05 37.50
N CYS A 14 -7.74 43.59 36.60
CA CYS A 14 -6.47 42.99 36.21
C CYS A 14 -5.42 43.03 37.33
N GLY A 15 -5.39 44.09 38.14
CA GLY A 15 -4.47 44.20 39.29
C GLY A 15 -4.73 43.15 40.38
N LEU A 16 -5.99 42.77 40.63
CA LEU A 16 -6.36 41.74 41.60
C LEU A 16 -6.07 40.31 41.09
N VAL A 17 -6.22 40.08 39.79
CA VAL A 17 -5.99 38.76 39.16
C VAL A 17 -4.49 38.41 39.11
N ILE A 18 -3.60 39.39 38.95
CA ILE A 18 -2.14 39.17 38.93
C ILE A 18 -1.58 38.88 40.34
N ILE A 19 -2.21 39.38 41.40
CA ILE A 19 -1.80 39.12 42.80
C ILE A 19 -2.28 37.73 43.27
N LEU A 20 -3.34 37.18 42.67
CA LEU A 20 -3.88 35.86 43.03
C LEU A 20 -3.10 34.67 42.41
N THR A 21 -2.35 34.89 41.32
CA THR A 21 -1.56 33.83 40.66
C THR A 21 -0.15 33.63 41.24
N MET A 22 0.30 34.50 42.15
CA MET A 22 1.68 34.49 42.69
C MET A 22 1.78 33.91 44.11
N ALA A 23 0.88 32.99 44.47
CA ALA A 23 0.82 32.37 45.81
C ALA A 23 0.72 30.83 45.80
N ILE A 24 0.90 30.17 44.64
CA ILE A 24 0.89 28.72 44.53
C ILE A 24 2.29 28.24 44.11
N ILE A 25 3.24 28.32 45.05
CA ILE A 25 4.46 27.50 45.02
C ILE A 25 4.51 26.74 46.35
N PRO A 26 4.10 25.47 46.41
CA PRO A 26 4.58 24.60 47.46
C PRO A 26 5.95 24.04 47.04
N VAL A 27 6.96 24.49 47.79
CA VAL A 27 7.96 23.63 48.46
C VAL A 27 8.71 22.63 47.57
N GLN A 28 9.98 22.97 47.34
CA GLN A 28 11.04 22.10 46.85
C GLN A 28 11.18 20.90 47.79
N GLN A 29 10.87 19.69 47.30
CA GLN A 29 11.09 18.46 48.03
C GLN A 29 12.57 18.05 47.94
N LEU A 30 13.14 17.92 49.13
CA LEU A 30 14.44 17.36 49.46
C LEU A 30 14.60 15.96 48.84
N HIS A 31 15.44 15.83 47.82
CA HIS A 31 15.80 14.51 47.28
C HIS A 31 16.73 13.83 48.28
N ALA A 32 16.17 12.92 49.08
CA ALA A 32 16.94 11.95 49.82
C ALA A 32 17.81 11.16 48.84
N ALA A 33 19.11 11.10 49.11
CA ALA A 33 20.07 10.29 48.37
C ALA A 33 19.75 8.81 48.56
N GLY A 34 18.81 8.31 47.76
CA GLY A 34 18.67 6.89 47.47
C GLY A 34 19.72 6.54 46.43
N THR A 35 20.79 5.86 46.84
CA THR A 35 21.68 5.15 45.91
C THR A 35 20.84 4.14 45.14
N SER A 36 20.48 4.48 43.91
CA SER A 36 19.89 3.51 42.99
C SER A 36 21.03 2.60 42.52
N GLU A 37 21.17 1.48 43.20
CA GLU A 37 22.06 0.40 42.78
C GLU A 37 21.59 -0.10 41.40
N LYS A 38 22.31 0.31 40.36
CA LYS A 38 22.13 -0.22 39.01
C LYS A 38 22.62 -1.68 39.01
N SER A 39 21.72 -2.60 39.33
CA SER A 39 21.92 -4.03 39.09
C SER A 39 22.39 -4.24 37.63
N PRO A 40 23.41 -5.08 37.37
CA PRO A 40 23.84 -5.34 36.01
C PRO A 40 22.69 -6.00 35.27
N SER A 41 22.03 -5.23 34.39
CA SER A 41 21.00 -5.74 33.52
C SER A 41 21.63 -6.75 32.57
N THR A 42 21.49 -8.04 32.87
CA THR A 42 21.62 -9.13 31.90
C THR A 42 20.41 -9.05 30.96
N GLY A 43 20.39 -8.01 30.13
CA GLY A 43 19.44 -7.88 29.03
C GLY A 43 19.81 -8.87 27.92
N PRO A 44 18.83 -9.38 27.16
CA PRO A 44 19.12 -10.27 26.03
C PRO A 44 20.02 -9.57 25.02
N ARG A 45 21.13 -10.22 24.64
CA ARG A 45 22.03 -9.78 23.58
C ARG A 45 21.39 -10.13 22.24
N SER A 46 20.82 -9.16 21.53
CA SER A 46 20.25 -9.37 20.20
C SER A 46 21.03 -8.61 19.14
N ILE A 47 21.13 -9.22 17.96
CA ILE A 47 21.61 -8.56 16.74
C ILE A 47 20.47 -8.68 15.75
N SER A 48 19.95 -7.54 15.32
CA SER A 48 18.90 -7.47 14.30
C SER A 48 19.54 -7.20 12.95
N VAL A 49 19.28 -8.07 11.98
CA VAL A 49 19.67 -7.89 10.60
C VAL A 49 18.41 -7.89 9.74
N GLY A 50 18.27 -6.84 8.92
CA GLY A 50 17.25 -6.75 7.89
C GLY A 50 17.88 -6.99 6.53
N GLY A 51 17.28 -7.88 5.75
CA GLY A 51 17.64 -8.10 4.35
C GLY A 51 16.38 -8.07 3.49
N SER A 52 16.40 -7.29 2.42
CA SER A 52 15.39 -7.33 1.36
C SER A 52 16.04 -7.82 0.07
N GLY A 53 15.37 -8.74 -0.61
CA GLY A 53 15.77 -9.24 -1.92
C GLY A 53 14.62 -9.08 -2.90
N ALA A 54 14.91 -8.53 -4.07
CA ALA A 54 13.98 -8.47 -5.18
C ALA A 54 14.67 -9.07 -6.41
N VAL A 55 13.99 -9.99 -7.08
CA VAL A 55 14.42 -10.57 -8.35
C VAL A 55 13.37 -10.23 -9.38
N SER A 56 13.80 -9.66 -10.49
CA SER A 56 12.96 -9.38 -11.65
C SER A 56 13.51 -10.17 -12.82
N LEU A 57 12.65 -10.97 -13.46
CA LEU A 57 12.97 -11.74 -14.65
C LEU A 57 12.01 -11.32 -15.77
N PRO A 58 12.48 -11.26 -17.01
CA PRO A 58 11.60 -11.04 -18.14
C PRO A 58 10.64 -12.23 -18.32
N PRO A 59 9.43 -12.02 -18.85
CA PRO A 59 8.53 -13.11 -19.20
C PRO A 59 9.14 -13.97 -20.31
N ASP A 60 9.00 -15.29 -20.20
CA ASP A 60 9.57 -16.30 -21.11
C ASP A 60 8.49 -17.06 -21.90
N ALA A 61 7.21 -16.81 -21.65
CA ALA A 61 6.09 -17.42 -22.35
C ALA A 61 5.09 -16.36 -22.86
N ALA A 62 4.45 -16.66 -24.00
CA ALA A 62 3.39 -15.86 -24.59
C ALA A 62 2.22 -16.76 -24.99
N ALA A 63 0.99 -16.30 -24.74
CA ALA A 63 -0.24 -16.98 -25.15
C ALA A 63 -0.97 -16.12 -26.17
N VAL A 64 -1.30 -16.71 -27.33
CA VAL A 64 -2.07 -16.04 -28.39
C VAL A 64 -3.39 -16.80 -28.57
N ARG A 65 -4.51 -16.08 -28.56
CA ARG A 65 -5.84 -16.64 -28.81
C ARG A 65 -6.32 -16.18 -30.18
N LEU A 66 -6.67 -17.14 -31.02
CA LEU A 66 -7.25 -16.90 -32.34
C LEU A 66 -8.64 -17.50 -32.39
N SER A 67 -9.56 -16.81 -33.06
CA SER A 67 -10.93 -17.28 -33.26
C SER A 67 -11.24 -17.24 -34.74
N VAL A 68 -11.92 -18.30 -35.22
CA VAL A 68 -12.39 -18.38 -36.60
C VAL A 68 -13.90 -18.44 -36.59
N GLU A 69 -14.49 -17.48 -37.28
CA GLU A 69 -15.93 -17.36 -37.46
C GLU A 69 -16.25 -17.47 -38.95
N THR A 70 -17.31 -18.21 -39.26
CA THR A 70 -17.80 -18.41 -40.61
C THR A 70 -19.32 -18.33 -40.60
N GLU A 71 -19.86 -17.52 -41.49
CA GLU A 71 -21.29 -17.36 -41.67
C GLU A 71 -21.73 -18.05 -42.96
N HIS A 72 -22.83 -18.79 -42.88
CA HIS A 72 -23.50 -19.38 -44.03
C HIS A 72 -24.99 -19.48 -43.76
N GLN A 73 -25.79 -19.54 -44.82
CA GLN A 73 -27.24 -19.69 -44.72
C GLN A 73 -27.67 -21.01 -44.05
N THR A 74 -26.77 -22.00 -44.03
CA THR A 74 -26.96 -23.30 -43.40
C THR A 74 -25.86 -23.53 -42.37
N ALA A 75 -26.24 -23.92 -41.14
CA ALA A 75 -25.29 -24.19 -40.07
C ALA A 75 -24.28 -25.28 -40.44
N GLN A 76 -24.72 -26.33 -41.15
CA GLN A 76 -23.87 -27.42 -41.62
C GLN A 76 -22.67 -26.92 -42.44
N THR A 77 -22.94 -26.01 -43.37
CA THR A 77 -21.93 -25.48 -44.28
C THR A 77 -21.02 -24.48 -43.57
N ALA A 78 -21.55 -23.69 -42.63
CA ALA A 78 -20.74 -22.83 -41.77
C ALA A 78 -19.73 -23.66 -40.96
N VAL A 79 -20.17 -24.73 -40.28
CA VAL A 79 -19.27 -25.61 -39.51
C VAL A 79 -18.20 -26.24 -40.40
N GLN A 80 -18.57 -26.72 -41.60
CA GLN A 80 -17.61 -27.29 -42.55
C GLN A 80 -16.57 -26.26 -43.04
N GLN A 81 -17.01 -25.04 -43.32
CA GLN A 81 -16.11 -23.95 -43.70
C GLN A 81 -15.18 -23.57 -42.54
N ASN A 82 -15.70 -23.54 -41.31
CA ASN A 82 -14.89 -23.26 -40.13
C ASN A 82 -13.79 -24.30 -39.93
N ALA A 83 -14.15 -25.59 -39.98
CA ALA A 83 -13.20 -26.69 -39.87
C ALA A 83 -12.11 -26.64 -40.96
N SER A 84 -12.49 -26.31 -42.20
CA SER A 84 -11.54 -26.16 -43.31
C SER A 84 -10.56 -25.02 -43.08
N ARG A 85 -11.04 -23.86 -42.62
CA ARG A 85 -10.21 -22.69 -42.29
C ARG A 85 -9.29 -22.95 -41.11
N MET A 86 -9.79 -23.60 -40.06
CA MET A 86 -8.99 -24.02 -38.90
C MET A 86 -7.85 -24.95 -39.32
N LYS A 87 -8.11 -25.90 -40.21
CA LYS A 87 -7.05 -26.77 -40.77
C LYS A 87 -5.98 -26.00 -41.52
N ALA A 88 -6.37 -24.99 -42.31
CA ALA A 88 -5.42 -24.13 -43.02
C ALA A 88 -4.53 -23.33 -42.05
N ILE A 89 -5.12 -22.81 -40.98
CA ILE A 89 -4.37 -22.09 -39.93
C ILE A 89 -3.40 -23.04 -39.22
N MET A 90 -3.86 -24.24 -38.82
CA MET A 90 -2.99 -25.25 -38.20
C MET A 90 -1.77 -25.55 -39.08
N MET A 91 -1.97 -25.82 -40.37
CA MET A 91 -0.84 -26.06 -41.29
C MET A 91 0.11 -24.87 -41.40
N ALA A 92 -0.41 -23.64 -41.40
CA ALA A 92 0.41 -22.43 -41.43
C ALA A 92 1.24 -22.27 -40.15
N LEU A 93 0.65 -22.55 -38.98
CA LEU A 93 1.34 -22.49 -37.69
C LEU A 93 2.41 -23.58 -37.57
N SER A 94 2.13 -24.80 -38.03
CA SER A 94 3.12 -25.89 -38.08
C SER A 94 4.28 -25.55 -39.03
N THR A 95 3.99 -24.89 -40.17
CA THR A 95 5.02 -24.41 -41.10
C THR A 95 5.90 -23.32 -40.47
N LEU A 96 5.33 -22.51 -39.58
CA LEU A 96 6.05 -21.49 -38.82
C LEU A 96 6.92 -22.08 -37.69
N GLY A 97 6.88 -23.40 -37.49
CA GLY A 97 7.66 -24.11 -36.48
C GLY A 97 7.01 -24.15 -35.09
N ILE A 98 5.74 -23.78 -34.97
CA ILE A 98 4.99 -23.96 -33.73
C ILE A 98 4.66 -25.45 -33.59
N GLN A 99 5.08 -26.05 -32.48
CA GLN A 99 4.79 -27.45 -32.21
C GLN A 99 3.28 -27.65 -32.00
N GLU A 100 2.75 -28.76 -32.54
CA GLU A 100 1.34 -29.14 -32.39
C GLU A 100 0.92 -29.22 -30.92
N SER A 101 1.84 -29.62 -30.03
CA SER A 101 1.62 -29.68 -28.57
C SER A 101 1.34 -28.32 -27.92
N ALA A 102 1.70 -27.22 -28.58
CA ALA A 102 1.42 -25.86 -28.11
C ALA A 102 0.09 -25.30 -28.64
N ILE A 103 -0.60 -26.04 -29.50
CA ILE A 103 -1.88 -25.63 -30.10
C ILE A 103 -3.02 -26.33 -29.36
N VAL A 104 -3.94 -25.56 -28.79
CA VAL A 104 -5.14 -26.07 -28.13
C VAL A 104 -6.37 -25.45 -28.80
N THR A 105 -7.28 -26.32 -29.26
CA THR A 105 -8.58 -25.92 -29.82
C THR A 105 -9.69 -26.31 -28.87
N THR A 106 -10.71 -25.46 -28.75
CA THR A 106 -11.94 -25.72 -28.01
C THR A 106 -13.08 -25.96 -29.00
N ASP A 107 -13.97 -26.90 -28.68
CA ASP A 107 -15.20 -27.20 -29.43
C ASP A 107 -16.31 -26.17 -29.13
#